data_AF-A0A969X7Y5-F1
#
_entry.id   AF-A0A969X7Y5-F1
#
_cell.length_a   1.000
_cell.length_b   1.000
_cell.length_c   1.000
_cell.angle_alpha   90.00
_cell.angle_beta   90.00
_cell.angle_gamma   90.00
#
_symmetry.space_group_name_H-M   'P 1'
#
loop_
_entity.id
_entity.type
_entity.pdbx_description
1 polymer ?
#
loop_
_entity_poly.entity_id
_entity_poly.type
_entity_poly.pdbx_seq_one_letter_code
_entity_poly.pdbx_strand_id
1 'polypeptide(L)'
;HKVQMCRFESNSAGGRVAEKVQKEIKSKDGITHITTKYTTQNKETKIIVNSPWVKEHCLFKHSSGYQKSSDYGRMINFLCMWTMTGKNKHDDVPDGMAMLAEYAQSLDGAKVEVFKRPF
;
A
#
# COMPACT_ATOMS: atom_id res chain seq x y z
N HIS A 1 -12.48 4.35 11.03
CA HIS A 1 -13.15 5.12 9.96
C HIS A 1 -12.53 6.51 9.91
N LYS A 2 -12.25 7.07 8.72
CA LYS A 2 -11.41 8.28 8.43
C LYS A 2 -9.97 7.98 8.01
N VAL A 3 -9.79 7.20 6.95
CA VAL A 3 -8.49 7.08 6.26
C VAL A 3 -8.09 8.46 5.74
N GLN A 4 -6.94 8.97 6.15
CA GLN A 4 -6.47 10.31 5.77
C GLN A 4 -5.87 10.32 4.37
N MET A 5 -5.06 9.31 4.07
CA MET A 5 -4.31 9.23 2.82
C MET A 5 -4.44 7.86 2.20
N CYS A 6 -4.53 7.82 0.88
CA CYS A 6 -4.58 6.60 0.11
C CYS A 6 -3.76 6.76 -1.17
N ARG A 7 -3.09 5.68 -1.59
CA ARG A 7 -2.32 5.65 -2.83
C ARG A 7 -2.80 4.48 -3.67
N PHE A 8 -3.09 4.77 -4.95
CA PHE A 8 -3.40 3.77 -5.95
C PHE A 8 -2.25 3.62 -6.94
N GLU A 9 -2.09 2.42 -7.49
CA GLU A 9 -1.18 2.22 -8.63
C GLU A 9 -1.75 2.93 -9.87
N SER A 10 -0.91 3.70 -10.55
CA SER A 10 -1.30 4.45 -11.75
C SER A 10 -1.16 3.59 -13.01
N ASN A 11 -1.96 2.53 -13.15
CA ASN A 11 -2.08 1.78 -14.40
C ASN A 11 -3.41 2.16 -15.12
N SER A 12 -3.65 1.58 -16.31
CA SER A 12 -4.83 1.91 -17.13
C SER A 12 -6.18 1.73 -16.41
N ALA A 13 -6.26 0.79 -15.46
CA ALA A 13 -7.44 0.57 -14.61
C ALA A 13 -7.37 1.39 -13.31
N GLY A 14 -6.21 1.41 -12.65
CA GLY A 14 -6.00 2.01 -11.34
C GLY A 14 -6.28 3.51 -11.31
N GLY A 15 -5.95 4.24 -12.39
CA GLY A 15 -6.28 5.66 -12.52
C GLY A 15 -7.79 5.93 -12.50
N ARG A 16 -8.58 5.15 -13.26
CA ARG A 16 -10.05 5.28 -13.30
C ARG A 16 -10.69 4.92 -11.96
N VAL A 17 -10.17 3.87 -11.30
CA VAL A 17 -10.64 3.47 -9.98
C VAL A 17 -10.35 4.58 -8.96
N ALA A 18 -9.15 5.14 -8.95
CA ALA A 18 -8.77 6.23 -8.06
C ALA A 18 -9.68 7.46 -8.23
N GLU A 19 -9.97 7.85 -9.47
CA GLU A 19 -10.86 8.97 -9.77
C GLU A 19 -12.30 8.72 -9.29
N LYS A 20 -12.85 7.53 -9.57
CA LYS A 20 -14.20 7.16 -9.13
C LYS A 20 -14.31 7.15 -7.61
N VAL A 21 -13.34 6.54 -6.93
CA VAL A 21 -13.31 6.49 -5.45
C VAL A 21 -13.17 7.90 -4.87
N GLN A 22 -12.31 8.75 -5.44
CA GLN A 22 -12.18 10.15 -5.00
C GLN A 22 -13.49 10.93 -5.13
N LYS A 23 -14.25 10.71 -6.21
CA LYS A 23 -15.57 11.31 -6.41
C LYS A 23 -16.58 10.85 -5.37
N GLU A 24 -16.64 9.55 -5.09
CA GLU A 24 -17.55 8.98 -4.08
C GLU A 24 -17.21 9.39 -2.64
N ILE A 25 -15.92 9.57 -2.34
CA ILE A 25 -15.48 10.09 -1.04
C ILE A 25 -15.92 11.55 -0.87
N LYS A 26 -15.70 12.39 -1.89
CA LYS A 26 -16.12 13.80 -1.87
C LYS A 26 -17.63 13.95 -1.76
N SER A 27 -18.40 13.11 -2.43
CA SER A 27 -19.87 13.14 -2.34
C SER A 27 -20.41 12.74 -0.95
N LYS A 28 -19.56 12.18 -0.08
CA LYS A 28 -19.88 11.76 1.29
C LYS A 28 -19.16 12.63 2.33
N ASP A 29 -18.70 13.83 1.94
CA ASP A 29 -17.93 14.76 2.77
C ASP A 29 -16.66 14.14 3.39
N GLY A 30 -16.08 13.16 2.71
CA GLY A 30 -14.86 12.49 3.15
C GLY A 30 -13.60 13.30 2.84
N ILE A 31 -12.64 13.25 3.75
CA ILE A 31 -11.38 14.04 3.70
C ILE A 31 -10.18 13.27 3.13
N THR A 32 -10.39 12.05 2.62
CA THR A 32 -9.27 11.21 2.16
C THR A 32 -8.59 11.83 0.95
N HIS A 33 -7.29 12.06 1.06
CA HIS A 33 -6.43 12.49 -0.04
C HIS A 33 -5.96 11.27 -0.83
N ILE A 34 -6.47 11.10 -2.06
CA ILE A 34 -6.03 10.03 -2.96
C ILE A 34 -4.92 10.53 -3.87
N THR A 35 -3.82 9.79 -3.88
CA THR A 35 -2.72 9.96 -4.83
C THR A 35 -2.60 8.73 -5.73
N THR A 36 -2.00 8.90 -6.90
CA THR A 36 -1.64 7.77 -7.77
C THR A 36 -0.12 7.72 -7.92
N LYS A 37 0.44 6.52 -8.08
CA LYS A 37 1.87 6.33 -8.33
C LYS A 37 2.06 5.37 -9.49
N TYR A 38 2.70 5.86 -10.55
CA TYR A 38 3.18 5.00 -11.62
C TYR A 38 4.44 4.29 -11.15
N THR A 39 4.54 3.00 -11.44
CA THR A 39 5.73 2.19 -11.19
C THR A 39 6.13 1.46 -12.45
N THR A 40 7.44 1.48 -12.74
CA THR A 40 8.09 0.67 -13.78
C THR A 40 8.86 -0.50 -13.16
N GLN A 41 8.91 -0.57 -11.82
CA GLN A 41 9.65 -1.62 -11.13
C GLN A 41 8.96 -2.97 -11.34
N ASN A 42 9.77 -4.01 -11.50
CA ASN A 42 9.27 -5.38 -11.53
C ASN A 42 8.58 -5.69 -10.20
N LYS A 43 7.37 -6.27 -10.27
CA LYS A 43 6.53 -6.57 -9.11
C LYS A 43 7.23 -7.48 -8.09
N GLU A 44 7.87 -8.55 -8.54
CA GLU A 44 8.55 -9.50 -7.65
C GLU A 44 9.69 -8.82 -6.90
N THR A 45 10.51 -8.04 -7.61
CA THR A 45 11.59 -7.26 -6.99
C THR A 45 11.04 -6.28 -5.95
N LYS A 46 9.98 -5.53 -6.28
CA LYS A 46 9.33 -4.58 -5.38
C LYS A 46 8.84 -5.26 -4.09
N ILE A 47 8.21 -6.43 -4.22
CA ILE A 47 7.75 -7.25 -3.10
C ILE A 47 8.92 -7.70 -2.22
N ILE A 48 9.98 -8.26 -2.82
CA ILE A 48 11.14 -8.78 -2.10
C ILE A 48 11.81 -7.67 -1.29
N VAL A 49 12.13 -6.55 -1.94
CA VAL A 49 12.85 -5.42 -1.35
C VAL A 49 12.07 -4.80 -0.19
N ASN A 50 10.75 -4.71 -0.31
CA ASN A 50 9.91 -4.07 0.72
C ASN A 50 9.38 -5.05 1.78
N SER A 51 9.53 -6.37 1.59
CA SER A 51 9.05 -7.37 2.55
C SER A 51 9.64 -7.24 3.97
N PRO A 52 10.93 -6.85 4.18
CA PRO A 52 11.46 -6.65 5.52
C PRO A 52 10.74 -5.52 6.25
N TRP A 53 10.54 -4.38 5.57
CA TRP A 53 9.83 -3.23 6.15
C TRP A 53 8.42 -3.62 6.61
N VAL A 54 7.69 -4.39 5.80
CA VAL A 54 6.34 -4.87 6.16
C VAL A 54 6.37 -5.76 7.40
N LYS A 55 7.33 -6.69 7.51
CA LYS A 55 7.46 -7.58 8.68
C LYS A 55 7.78 -6.82 9.96
N GLU A 56 8.57 -5.76 9.86
CA GLU A 56 9.01 -4.96 11.01
C GLU A 56 7.98 -3.90 11.45
N HIS A 57 7.19 -3.36 10.52
CA HIS A 57 6.38 -2.16 10.76
C HIS A 57 4.85 -2.40 10.67
N CYS A 58 4.39 -3.52 10.11
CA CYS A 58 2.96 -3.80 10.00
C CYS A 58 2.46 -4.78 11.06
N LEU A 59 1.42 -4.39 11.80
CA LEU A 59 0.73 -5.27 12.74
C LEU A 59 -0.44 -6.00 12.06
N PHE A 60 -0.52 -7.31 12.28
CA PHE A 60 -1.61 -8.16 11.79
C PHE A 60 -2.40 -8.74 12.96
N LYS A 61 -3.67 -9.03 12.75
CA LYS A 61 -4.50 -9.69 13.76
C LYS A 61 -3.96 -11.09 14.03
N HIS A 62 -3.99 -11.51 15.30
CA HIS A 62 -3.73 -12.90 15.66
C HIS A 62 -4.75 -13.83 14.99
N SER A 63 -4.36 -15.09 14.74
CA SER A 63 -5.19 -16.08 14.02
C SER A 63 -6.53 -16.39 14.70
N SER A 64 -6.64 -16.20 16.02
CA SER A 64 -7.90 -16.31 16.76
C SER A 64 -8.83 -15.10 16.57
N GLY A 65 -8.33 -13.98 16.03
CA GLY A 65 -9.05 -12.72 15.88
C GLY A 65 -9.78 -12.56 14.54
N TYR A 66 -9.78 -13.59 13.69
CA TYR A 66 -10.50 -13.57 12.41
C TYR A 66 -10.83 -14.99 11.94
N GLN A 67 -11.90 -15.12 11.14
CA GLN A 67 -12.22 -16.38 10.47
C GLN A 67 -11.38 -16.53 9.20
N LYS A 68 -10.83 -17.72 8.93
CA LYS A 68 -10.02 -17.97 7.73
C LYS A 68 -10.78 -17.72 6.42
N SER A 69 -12.09 -17.94 6.42
CA SER A 69 -12.99 -17.70 5.29
C SER A 69 -13.33 -16.22 5.06
N SER A 70 -13.08 -15.36 6.05
CA SER A 70 -13.35 -13.92 5.92
C SER A 70 -12.42 -13.26 4.90
N ASP A 71 -12.79 -12.06 4.43
CA ASP A 71 -11.95 -11.27 3.52
C ASP A 71 -10.55 -11.03 4.08
N TYR A 72 -10.47 -10.73 5.38
CA TYR A 72 -9.19 -10.57 6.07
C TYR A 72 -8.42 -11.90 6.13
N GLY A 73 -9.09 -13.02 6.40
CA GLY A 73 -8.47 -14.34 6.41
C GLY A 73 -7.91 -14.74 5.04
N ARG A 74 -8.64 -14.44 3.98
CA ARG A 74 -8.19 -14.63 2.59
C ARG A 74 -7.00 -13.73 2.25
N MET A 75 -7.02 -12.47 2.70
CA MET A 75 -5.90 -11.54 2.53
C MET A 75 -4.62 -12.05 3.22
N ILE A 76 -4.71 -12.49 4.49
CA ILE A 76 -3.56 -13.08 5.20
C ILE A 76 -3.05 -14.33 4.48
N ASN A 77 -3.96 -15.18 4.01
CA ASN A 77 -3.60 -16.37 3.25
C ASN A 77 -2.79 -16.02 1.99
N PHE A 78 -3.26 -15.07 1.17
CA PHE A 78 -2.54 -14.64 -0.03
C PHE A 78 -1.20 -13.99 0.29
N LEU A 79 -1.10 -13.22 1.37
CA LEU A 79 0.16 -12.63 1.81
C LEU A 79 1.19 -13.70 2.24
N CYS A 80 0.74 -14.73 2.96
CA CYS A 80 1.62 -15.78 3.48
C CYS A 80 1.93 -16.90 2.48
N MET A 81 1.12 -17.09 1.44
CA MET A 81 1.35 -18.10 0.40
C MET A 81 2.34 -17.65 -0.67
N TRP A 82 2.65 -16.35 -0.73
CA TRP A 82 3.60 -15.82 -1.70
C TRP A 82 5.02 -16.32 -1.40
N THR A 83 5.73 -16.77 -2.44
CA THR A 83 7.12 -17.25 -2.34
C THR A 83 7.95 -16.79 -3.52
N MET A 84 9.24 -16.54 -3.29
CA MET A 84 10.19 -16.15 -4.34
C MET A 84 10.46 -17.27 -5.36
N THR A 85 10.34 -18.53 -4.94
CA THR A 85 10.77 -19.69 -5.74
C THR A 85 9.62 -20.41 -6.45
N GLY A 86 8.38 -19.96 -6.26
CA GLY A 86 7.18 -20.63 -6.74
C GLY A 86 6.36 -19.78 -7.71
N LYS A 87 5.40 -20.43 -8.38
CA LYS A 87 4.39 -19.73 -9.18
C LYS A 87 3.35 -19.13 -8.23
N ASN A 88 3.38 -17.80 -8.07
CA ASN A 88 2.42 -17.07 -7.27
C ASN A 88 1.14 -16.82 -8.08
N LYS A 89 0.04 -17.50 -7.74
CA LYS A 89 -1.26 -17.29 -8.41
C LYS A 89 -1.86 -15.92 -8.06
N HIS A 90 -1.60 -15.44 -6.84
CA HIS A 90 -2.14 -14.20 -6.31
C HIS A 90 -0.99 -13.39 -5.70
N ASP A 91 -0.62 -12.28 -6.34
CA ASP A 91 0.45 -11.37 -5.91
C ASP A 91 -0.09 -9.98 -5.50
N ASP A 92 -1.39 -9.73 -5.66
CA ASP A 92 -2.02 -8.42 -5.41
C ASP A 92 -1.82 -7.93 -3.96
N VAL A 93 -1.94 -8.84 -3.00
CA VAL A 93 -1.78 -8.52 -1.56
C VAL A 93 -0.34 -8.16 -1.23
N PRO A 94 0.68 -9.01 -1.51
CA PRO A 94 2.06 -8.63 -1.26
C PRO A 94 2.49 -7.41 -2.08
N ASP A 95 2.02 -7.23 -3.31
CA ASP A 95 2.30 -6.03 -4.12
C ASP A 95 1.71 -4.76 -3.50
N GLY A 96 0.48 -4.82 -3.01
CA GLY A 96 -0.18 -3.73 -2.27
C GLY A 96 0.54 -3.38 -0.97
N MET A 97 1.03 -4.38 -0.22
CA MET A 97 1.85 -4.17 0.98
C MET A 97 3.21 -3.55 0.65
N ALA A 98 3.81 -3.93 -0.48
CA ALA A 98 5.05 -3.30 -0.95
C ALA A 98 4.82 -1.83 -1.32
N MET A 99 3.71 -1.51 -1.99
CA MET A 99 3.34 -0.12 -2.28
C MET A 99 3.07 0.68 -0.99
N LEU A 100 2.48 0.06 0.04
CA LEU A 100 2.31 0.67 1.36
C LEU A 100 3.66 1.00 1.99
N ALA A 101 4.62 0.07 1.93
CA ALA A 101 5.97 0.29 2.45
C ALA A 101 6.69 1.44 1.74
N GLU A 102 6.67 1.47 0.40
CA GLU A 102 7.23 2.58 -0.38
C GLU A 102 6.54 3.91 -0.03
N TYR A 103 5.22 3.89 0.19
CA TYR A 103 4.49 5.09 0.55
C TYR A 103 4.89 5.59 1.92
N ALA A 104 4.93 4.72 2.94
CA ALA A 104 5.32 5.09 4.28
C ALA A 104 6.76 5.63 4.32
N GLN A 105 7.71 4.96 3.67
CA GLN A 105 9.10 5.42 3.57
C GLN A 105 9.23 6.76 2.85
N SER A 106 8.38 7.05 1.85
CA SER A 106 8.39 8.35 1.16
C SER A 106 7.95 9.53 2.03
N LEU A 107 7.34 9.27 3.19
CA LEU A 107 6.95 10.31 4.15
C LEU A 107 8.08 10.66 5.12
N ASP A 108 9.08 9.80 5.29
CA ASP A 108 10.11 9.92 6.34
C ASP A 108 11.30 10.82 5.94
N GLY A 109 11.22 11.51 4.79
CA GLY A 109 12.33 12.24 4.19
C GLY A 109 12.33 13.76 4.34
N ALA A 110 11.29 14.39 4.89
CA ALA A 110 11.18 15.84 4.95
C ALA A 110 11.91 16.44 6.17
N LYS A 111 13.24 16.31 6.23
CA LYS A 111 14.05 17.06 7.19
C LYS A 111 14.14 18.51 6.71
N VAL A 112 13.33 19.40 7.28
CA VAL A 112 13.37 20.84 6.98
C VAL A 112 14.59 21.43 7.69
N GLU A 113 15.64 21.77 6.95
CA GLU A 113 16.78 22.52 7.48
C GLU A 113 16.53 24.01 7.26
N VAL A 114 16.35 24.75 8.37
CA VAL A 114 16.24 26.21 8.35
C VAL A 114 17.64 26.78 8.11
N PHE A 115 17.88 27.34 6.93
CA PHE A 115 19.11 28.07 6.62
C PHE A 115 18.85 29.58 6.62
N LYS A 116 19.82 30.37 7.08
CA LYS A 116 19.80 31.82 6.92
C LYS A 116 20.05 32.17 5.45
N ARG A 117 19.27 33.11 4.91
CA ARG A 117 19.51 33.64 3.56
C ARG A 117 20.92 34.26 3.50
N PRO A 118 21.73 33.93 2.47
CA PRO A 118 23.10 34.43 2.38
C PRO A 118 23.21 35.90 1.95
N PHE A 119 22.09 36.61 1.78
CA PHE A 119 22.01 38.04 1.50
C PHE A 119 20.79 38.62 2.23
#